data_AF-A0A5B1AZC2-F1
#
_entry.id   AF-A0A5B1AZC2-F1
#
_cell.length_a   1.000
_cell.length_b   1.000
_cell.length_c   1.000
_cell.angle_alpha   90.00
_cell.angle_beta   90.00
_cell.angle_gamma   90.00
#
_symmetry.space_group_name_H-M   'P 1'
#
loop_
_entity.id
_entity.type
_entity.pdbx_description
1 polymer ?
#
loop_
_entity_poly.entity_id
_entity_poly.type
_entity_poly.pdbx_seq_one_letter_code
_entity_poly.pdbx_strand_id
1 'polypeptide(L)'
;MDNKLKMKNILLLLTLSFFIGCKAQKQSTSNNYQEIKDFKKYVLFQCLYKGIPVKDSLLRAEGSAAMYVQKGSYDIEYYEKAVDFINDYLIRSEDKYNSKTGANLTMIKCIDLYESEELNEFIKSLEK
;
A
#
# COMPACT_ATOMS: atom_id res chain seq x y z
N MET A 1 21.97 -45.88 -41.06
CA MET A 1 22.14 -44.41 -41.27
C MET A 1 21.84 -43.66 -39.96
N ASP A 2 22.41 -44.07 -38.82
CA ASP A 2 21.73 -43.80 -37.53
C ASP A 2 22.55 -43.05 -36.45
N ASN A 3 23.81 -42.73 -36.69
CA ASN A 3 24.63 -41.98 -35.72
C ASN A 3 24.65 -40.45 -35.92
N LYS A 4 24.32 -39.94 -37.13
CA LYS A 4 24.25 -38.49 -37.38
C LYS A 4 22.99 -37.84 -36.78
N LEU A 5 21.91 -38.61 -36.63
CA LEU A 5 20.63 -38.12 -36.10
C LEU A 5 20.67 -37.93 -34.57
N LYS A 6 21.35 -38.84 -33.85
CA LYS A 6 21.53 -38.75 -32.39
C LYS A 6 22.45 -37.58 -31.98
N MET A 7 23.51 -37.32 -32.74
CA MET A 7 24.47 -36.25 -32.42
C MET A 7 23.89 -34.85 -32.64
N LYS A 8 23.02 -34.68 -33.65
CA LYS A 8 22.31 -33.42 -33.92
C LYS A 8 21.27 -33.10 -32.83
N ASN A 9 20.58 -34.12 -32.30
CA ASN A 9 19.59 -33.94 -31.24
C ASN A 9 20.24 -33.69 -29.87
N ILE A 10 21.43 -34.25 -29.61
CA ILE A 10 22.22 -33.95 -28.40
C ILE A 10 22.79 -32.53 -28.45
N LEU A 11 23.25 -32.08 -29.63
CA LEU A 11 23.73 -30.70 -29.83
C LEU A 11 22.60 -29.66 -29.70
N LEU A 12 21.35 -30.03 -30.01
CA LEU A 12 20.18 -29.16 -29.89
C LEU A 12 19.67 -29.01 -28.44
N LEU A 13 19.98 -29.96 -27.55
CA LEU A 13 19.57 -29.93 -26.14
C LEU A 13 20.51 -29.09 -25.25
N LEU A 14 21.79 -28.95 -25.65
CA LEU A 14 22.79 -28.16 -24.91
C LEU A 14 22.68 -26.65 -25.15
N THR A 15 22.03 -26.20 -26.22
CA THR A 15 21.85 -24.76 -26.52
C THR A 15 20.63 -24.15 -25.83
N LEU A 16 19.73 -24.96 -25.27
CA LEU A 16 18.50 -24.48 -24.62
C LEU A 16 18.67 -24.11 -23.13
N SER A 17 19.82 -24.42 -22.53
CA SER A 17 20.07 -24.21 -21.09
C SER A 17 20.81 -22.90 -20.75
N PHE A 18 21.12 -22.04 -21.75
CA PHE A 18 21.96 -20.85 -21.54
C PHE A 18 21.21 -19.53 -21.31
N PHE A 19 19.87 -19.53 -21.22
CA PHE A 19 19.09 -18.30 -21.03
C PHE A 19 18.43 -18.15 -19.65
N ILE A 20 18.87 -18.90 -18.64
CA ILE A 20 18.53 -18.57 -17.24
C ILE A 20 19.56 -17.55 -16.75
N GLY A 21 19.56 -16.39 -17.41
CA GLY A 21 20.26 -15.20 -16.95
C GLY A 21 19.64 -14.74 -15.63
N CYS A 22 20.47 -14.74 -14.61
CA CYS A 22 20.18 -14.27 -13.26
C CYS A 22 19.46 -12.90 -13.29
N LYS A 23 18.18 -12.85 -12.88
CA LYS A 23 17.54 -11.59 -12.45
C LYS A 23 17.76 -11.40 -10.95
N ALA A 24 19.02 -11.30 -10.53
CA ALA A 24 19.33 -10.68 -9.25
C ALA A 24 19.49 -9.17 -9.49
N GLN A 25 18.99 -8.36 -8.55
CA GLN A 25 19.12 -6.89 -8.50
C GLN A 25 17.94 -6.06 -9.03
N LYS A 26 16.80 -6.14 -8.32
CA LYS A 26 15.93 -4.97 -8.06
C LYS A 26 15.02 -5.09 -6.82
N GLN A 27 15.40 -5.93 -5.84
CA GLN A 27 14.54 -6.29 -4.70
C GLN A 27 14.36 -5.15 -3.68
N SER A 28 15.39 -4.33 -3.44
CA SER A 28 15.36 -3.33 -2.35
C SER A 28 14.48 -2.11 -2.64
N THR A 29 14.46 -1.61 -3.88
CA THR A 29 13.65 -0.43 -4.24
C THR A 29 12.19 -0.76 -4.54
N SER A 30 11.89 -1.96 -5.05
CA SER A 30 10.49 -2.35 -5.29
C SER A 30 9.75 -2.68 -4.01
N ASN A 31 10.44 -3.23 -3.01
CA ASN A 31 9.84 -3.58 -1.72
C ASN A 31 9.43 -2.31 -0.97
N ASN A 32 10.32 -1.34 -0.80
CA ASN A 32 10.00 -0.08 -0.12
C ASN A 32 8.86 0.69 -0.81
N TYR A 33 8.85 0.74 -2.15
CA TYR A 33 7.75 1.38 -2.88
C TYR A 33 6.38 0.72 -2.64
N GLN A 34 6.33 -0.63 -2.63
CA GLN A 34 5.10 -1.36 -2.39
C GLN A 34 4.64 -1.25 -0.93
N GLU A 35 5.58 -1.25 0.02
CA GLU A 35 5.33 -1.04 1.44
C GLU A 35 4.73 0.34 1.70
N ILE A 36 5.29 1.41 1.12
CA ILE A 36 4.72 2.76 1.19
C ILE A 36 3.30 2.78 0.62
N LYS A 37 3.08 2.17 -0.55
CA LYS A 37 1.72 2.12 -1.15
C LYS A 37 0.72 1.40 -0.26
N ASP A 38 1.12 0.30 0.35
CA ASP A 38 0.26 -0.46 1.24
C ASP A 38 0.00 0.29 2.56
N PHE A 39 0.97 1.02 3.07
CA PHE A 39 0.79 1.91 4.23
C PHE A 39 -0.12 3.10 3.91
N LYS A 40 -0.01 3.72 2.73
CA LYS A 40 -0.95 4.76 2.29
C LYS A 40 -2.39 4.23 2.22
N LYS A 41 -2.58 2.99 1.75
CA LYS A 41 -3.90 2.34 1.75
C LYS A 41 -4.40 2.04 3.16
N TYR A 42 -3.53 1.59 4.06
CA TYR A 42 -3.88 1.49 5.49
C TYR A 42 -4.44 2.83 6.00
N VAL A 43 -3.72 3.93 5.76
CA VAL A 43 -4.15 5.27 6.19
C VAL A 43 -5.51 5.65 5.60
N LEU A 44 -5.74 5.39 4.30
CA LEU A 44 -7.03 5.64 3.66
C LEU A 44 -8.17 4.87 4.34
N PHE A 45 -8.06 3.56 4.48
CA PHE A 45 -9.11 2.73 5.08
C PHE A 45 -9.34 3.07 6.55
N GLN A 46 -8.25 3.36 7.28
CA GLN A 46 -8.34 3.75 8.69
C GLN A 46 -8.96 5.14 8.86
N CYS A 47 -8.66 6.09 7.97
CA CYS A 47 -9.32 7.39 7.92
C CYS A 47 -10.82 7.25 7.70
N LEU A 48 -11.25 6.42 6.74
CA LEU A 48 -12.66 6.15 6.48
C LEU A 48 -13.34 5.52 7.71
N TYR A 49 -12.70 4.55 8.34
CA TYR A 49 -13.20 3.91 9.56
C TYR A 49 -13.42 4.94 10.70
N LYS A 50 -12.46 5.85 10.90
CA LYS A 50 -12.50 6.85 11.98
C LYS A 50 -13.46 8.00 11.70
N GLY A 51 -13.46 8.53 10.48
CA GLY A 51 -14.21 9.72 10.13
C GLY A 51 -15.68 9.47 9.79
N ILE A 52 -16.10 8.22 9.57
CA ILE A 52 -17.51 7.90 9.30
C ILE A 52 -18.26 7.76 10.64
N PRO A 53 -19.41 8.45 10.80
CA PRO A 53 -20.23 8.36 12.00
C PRO A 53 -20.63 6.92 12.33
N VAL A 54 -20.70 6.59 13.62
CA VAL A 54 -21.01 5.23 14.12
C VAL A 54 -22.33 4.68 13.57
N LYS A 55 -23.31 5.57 13.34
CA LYS A 55 -24.63 5.22 12.79
C LYS A 55 -24.59 4.71 11.33
N ASP A 56 -23.49 4.94 10.61
CA ASP A 56 -23.30 4.56 9.21
C ASP A 56 -22.37 3.33 9.13
N SER A 57 -22.93 2.15 9.45
CA SER A 57 -22.20 0.98 9.96
C SER A 57 -21.41 0.14 8.96
N LEU A 58 -21.70 0.23 7.65
CA LEU A 58 -21.11 -0.70 6.66
C LEU A 58 -19.59 -0.56 6.55
N LEU A 59 -19.07 0.66 6.57
CA LEU A 59 -17.63 0.91 6.43
C LEU A 59 -16.86 0.69 7.74
N ARG A 60 -17.54 0.72 8.90
CA ARG A 60 -16.93 0.33 10.18
C ARG A 60 -16.83 -1.18 10.35
N ALA A 61 -17.66 -1.96 9.65
CA ALA A 61 -17.64 -3.42 9.69
C ALA A 61 -16.67 -4.06 8.68
N GLU A 62 -16.13 -3.27 7.74
CA GLU A 62 -15.43 -3.81 6.57
C GLU A 62 -14.00 -4.30 6.86
N GLY A 63 -13.26 -3.63 7.74
CA GLY A 63 -12.00 -4.15 8.28
C GLY A 63 -10.79 -4.15 7.33
N SER A 64 -10.86 -3.55 6.13
CA SER A 64 -9.74 -3.55 5.16
C SER A 64 -8.44 -3.01 5.72
N ALA A 65 -8.48 -2.03 6.64
CA ALA A 65 -7.28 -1.50 7.29
C ALA A 65 -6.46 -2.61 7.99
N ALA A 66 -7.13 -3.57 8.64
CA ALA A 66 -6.47 -4.67 9.35
C ALA A 66 -5.63 -5.55 8.42
N MET A 67 -6.07 -5.75 7.17
CA MET A 67 -5.30 -6.51 6.19
C MET A 67 -3.93 -5.88 5.91
N TYR A 68 -3.84 -4.55 5.92
CA TYR A 68 -2.59 -3.83 5.69
C TYR A 68 -1.63 -3.83 6.88
N VAL A 69 -2.13 -4.02 8.11
CA VAL A 69 -1.23 -4.29 9.25
C VAL A 69 -0.81 -5.76 9.26
N GLN A 70 -1.70 -6.69 8.88
CA GLN A 70 -1.39 -8.11 8.82
C GLN A 70 -0.32 -8.45 7.77
N LYS A 71 -0.37 -7.81 6.59
CA LYS A 71 0.57 -8.08 5.48
C LYS A 71 1.75 -7.12 5.40
N GLY A 72 1.71 -6.04 6.17
CA GLY A 72 2.72 -5.00 6.12
C GLY A 72 3.98 -5.39 6.89
N SER A 73 5.05 -4.64 6.66
CA SER A 73 6.37 -4.88 7.25
C SER A 73 6.76 -3.84 8.30
N TYR A 74 5.92 -2.84 8.54
CA TYR A 74 6.13 -1.85 9.59
C TYR A 74 5.80 -2.43 10.97
N ASP A 75 6.49 -1.96 12.00
CA ASP A 75 6.18 -2.31 13.38
C ASP A 75 4.81 -1.76 13.79
N ILE A 76 4.16 -2.42 14.76
CA ILE A 76 2.82 -2.05 15.23
C ILE A 76 2.74 -0.60 15.71
N GLU A 77 3.81 -0.08 16.33
CA GLU A 77 3.93 1.31 16.80
C GLU A 77 3.71 2.32 15.66
N TYR A 78 4.05 1.98 14.43
CA TYR A 78 3.93 2.90 13.29
C TYR A 78 2.48 3.00 12.83
N TYR A 79 1.74 1.89 12.91
CA TYR A 79 0.31 1.87 12.67
C TYR A 79 -0.46 2.63 13.76
N GLU A 80 0.02 2.59 15.02
CA GLU A 80 -0.51 3.38 16.13
C GLU A 80 -0.27 4.88 15.91
N LYS A 81 0.96 5.29 15.59
CA LYS A 81 1.28 6.69 15.21
C LYS A 81 0.42 7.19 14.06
N ALA A 82 0.15 6.33 13.07
CA ALA A 82 -0.73 6.67 11.96
C ALA A 82 -2.18 6.89 12.39
N VAL A 83 -2.67 6.18 13.41
CA VAL A 83 -4.01 6.45 13.97
C VAL A 83 -4.09 7.84 14.57
N ASP A 84 -3.06 8.25 15.32
CA ASP A 84 -3.02 9.59 15.92
C ASP A 84 -2.95 10.68 14.84
N PHE A 85 -2.06 10.50 13.85
CA PHE A 85 -1.97 11.37 12.68
C PHE A 85 -3.30 11.53 11.94
N ILE A 86 -4.05 10.44 11.74
CA ILE A 86 -5.37 10.45 11.09
C ILE A 86 -6.39 11.23 11.93
N ASN A 87 -6.42 11.02 13.25
CA ASN A 87 -7.36 11.73 14.12
C ASN A 87 -7.10 13.24 14.07
N ASP A 88 -5.83 13.64 14.14
CA ASP A 88 -5.42 15.05 14.06
C ASP A 88 -5.75 15.67 12.70
N TYR A 89 -5.58 14.92 11.61
CA TYR A 89 -6.01 15.36 10.28
C TYR A 89 -7.52 15.58 10.22
N LEU A 90 -8.32 14.61 10.68
CA LEU A 90 -9.78 14.70 10.64
C LEU A 90 -10.28 15.92 11.44
N ILE A 91 -9.74 16.16 12.64
CA ILE A 91 -10.07 17.33 13.46
C ILE A 91 -9.76 18.64 12.72
N ARG A 92 -8.54 18.79 12.20
CA ARG A 92 -8.14 20.01 11.46
C ARG A 92 -8.86 20.18 10.12
N SER A 93 -9.41 19.11 9.58
CA SER A 93 -10.14 19.14 8.31
C SER A 93 -11.54 19.72 8.46
N GLU A 94 -12.15 19.72 9.66
CA GLU A 94 -13.53 20.20 9.82
C GLU A 94 -13.72 21.64 9.32
N ASP A 95 -12.76 22.52 9.57
CA ASP A 95 -12.83 23.93 9.14
C ASP A 95 -12.47 24.14 7.66
N LYS A 96 -11.92 23.12 6.98
CA LYS A 96 -11.47 23.23 5.58
C LYS A 96 -12.54 22.81 4.57
N TYR A 97 -13.47 21.94 4.96
CA TYR A 97 -14.45 21.36 4.05
C TYR A 97 -15.84 21.92 4.29
N ASN A 98 -16.26 22.87 3.44
CA ASN A 98 -17.59 23.47 3.52
C ASN A 98 -18.60 22.71 2.66
N SER A 99 -19.52 21.99 3.31
CA SER A 99 -20.59 21.27 2.63
C SER A 99 -21.82 22.14 2.38
N LYS A 100 -22.24 22.26 1.12
CA LYS A 100 -23.50 22.95 0.78
C LYS A 100 -24.76 22.19 1.24
N THR A 101 -24.62 20.91 1.57
CA THR A 101 -25.73 20.04 1.99
C THR A 101 -25.66 19.66 3.48
N GLY A 102 -24.65 20.14 4.21
CA GLY A 102 -24.39 19.75 5.60
C GLY A 102 -23.83 18.34 5.78
N ALA A 103 -23.45 17.65 4.69
CA ALA A 103 -22.77 16.35 4.78
C ALA A 103 -21.36 16.49 5.42
N ASN A 104 -20.88 15.46 6.12
CA ASN A 104 -19.56 15.43 6.78
C ASN A 104 -18.37 15.46 5.78
N LEU A 105 -18.58 15.03 4.53
CA LEU A 105 -17.54 15.00 3.50
C LEU A 105 -16.32 14.11 3.86
N THR A 106 -16.48 13.14 4.76
CA THR A 106 -15.41 12.22 5.18
C THR A 106 -14.69 11.55 4.00
N MET A 107 -15.44 11.12 2.98
CA MET A 107 -14.86 10.43 1.84
C MET A 107 -13.80 11.29 1.14
N ILE A 108 -14.12 12.56 0.87
CA ILE A 108 -13.17 13.46 0.19
C ILE A 108 -12.03 13.87 1.13
N LYS A 109 -12.30 14.11 2.43
CA LYS A 109 -11.25 14.33 3.45
C LYS A 109 -10.20 13.19 3.40
N CYS A 110 -10.64 11.93 3.38
CA CYS A 110 -9.72 10.79 3.39
C CYS A 110 -9.01 10.55 2.04
N ILE A 111 -9.66 10.85 0.91
CA ILE A 111 -9.02 10.81 -0.42
C ILE A 111 -7.93 11.89 -0.50
N ASP A 112 -8.23 13.11 -0.08
CA ASP A 112 -7.27 14.21 -0.08
C ASP A 112 -6.08 13.91 0.83
N LEU A 113 -6.31 13.31 2.01
CA LEU A 113 -5.22 12.81 2.86
C LEU A 113 -4.36 11.77 2.14
N TYR A 114 -4.98 10.79 1.48
CA TYR A 114 -4.27 9.74 0.74
C TYR A 114 -3.37 10.31 -0.38
N GLU A 115 -3.80 11.39 -1.03
CA GLU A 115 -3.06 12.05 -2.11
C GLU A 115 -2.10 13.14 -1.61
N SER A 116 -2.20 13.55 -0.34
CA SER A 116 -1.43 14.67 0.22
C SER A 116 0.08 14.44 0.32
N GLU A 117 0.84 15.54 0.21
CA GLU A 117 2.25 15.53 0.59
C GLU A 117 2.43 15.41 2.12
N GLU A 118 1.47 15.89 2.91
CA GLU A 118 1.46 15.73 4.37
C GLU A 118 1.56 14.25 4.79
N LEU A 119 0.83 13.35 4.12
CA LEU A 119 0.97 11.92 4.34
C LEU A 119 2.34 11.38 3.87
N ASN A 120 2.86 11.87 2.75
CA ASN A 120 4.19 11.45 2.29
C ASN A 120 5.29 11.88 3.29
N GLU A 121 5.18 13.08 3.86
CA GLU A 121 6.09 13.58 4.89
C GLU A 121 5.97 12.81 6.20
N PHE A 122 4.74 12.49 6.62
CA PHE A 122 4.49 11.63 7.77
C PHE A 122 5.18 10.27 7.60
N ILE A 123 5.00 9.60 6.46
CA ILE A 123 5.64 8.29 6.20
C ILE A 123 7.16 8.40 6.24
N LYS A 124 7.74 9.41 5.60
CA LYS A 124 9.21 9.67 5.65
C LYS A 124 9.72 9.91 7.08
N SER A 125 8.86 10.42 7.98
CA SER A 125 9.24 10.66 9.38
C SER A 125 9.30 9.39 10.22
N LEU A 126 8.65 8.31 9.79
CA LEU A 126 8.64 7.01 10.48
C LEU A 126 9.92 6.19 10.21
N GLU A 127 10.63 6.48 9.11
CA GLU A 127 11.87 5.78 8.73
C GLU A 127 13.13 6.36 9.43
N LYS A 128 12.98 7.38 10.28
CA LYS A 128 14.07 8.06 11.00
C LYS A 128 14.25 7.51 12.41
#